data_AF-A0A821LSB0-F1
#
_entry.id   AF-A0A821LSB0-F1
#
_cell.length_a   1.000
_cell.length_b   1.000
_cell.length_c   1.000
_cell.angle_alpha   90.00
_cell.angle_beta   90.00
_cell.angle_gamma   90.00
#
_symmetry.space_group_name_H-M   'P 1'
#
loop_
_entity.id
_entity.type
_entity.pdbx_description
1 polymer ?
#
loop_
_entity_poly.entity_id
_entity_poly.type
_entity_poly.pdbx_seq_one_letter_code
_entity_poly.pdbx_strand_id
1 'polypeptide(L)'
;MASSSTTIIVSGHNAQWEWEGDKSIWQQYPTNIQQEISQAFDAGNKDVDVNITDEISMTIKFSDMTQVNKKTKFMRRIRLCLELKDENGFFVYEWQNENKKWESYAAEIMTKIADAINNDQTTLSVTCQSRSYDIDLKKLIQTNTSTNVIRKIHRVKSMAKLPSNTSTTSNKRSLESQEEPTQSTTKKRAVSASSGPEKSSVRTVTTIAGQAPVDVECKTLLGKTHVYSENKDIFDCMLNQTNIGNNNNKFYVIQLLEDNNGKKYHVWLR
;
A
#
# COMPACT_ATOMS: atom_id res chain seq x y z
N MET A 1 30.90 17.87 -11.65
CA MET A 1 29.55 18.45 -11.58
C MET A 1 28.92 17.96 -10.29
N ALA A 2 28.59 18.87 -9.37
CA ALA A 2 27.88 18.50 -8.15
C ALA A 2 26.50 17.96 -8.56
N SER A 3 26.19 16.73 -8.16
CA SER A 3 24.84 16.18 -8.29
C SER A 3 23.94 17.04 -7.40
N SER A 4 23.23 18.01 -7.98
CA SER A 4 22.21 18.77 -7.27
C SER A 4 21.17 17.79 -6.76
N SER A 5 21.15 17.51 -5.46
CA SER A 5 20.12 16.71 -4.81
C SER A 5 18.78 17.38 -5.09
N THR A 6 17.97 16.78 -5.96
CA THR A 6 16.66 17.31 -6.29
C THR A 6 15.74 17.08 -5.10
N THR A 7 15.37 18.18 -4.44
CA THR A 7 14.39 18.17 -3.36
C THR A 7 13.00 17.88 -3.94
N ILE A 8 12.29 16.94 -3.31
CA ILE A 8 10.89 16.65 -3.65
C ILE A 8 10.01 17.59 -2.84
N ILE A 9 9.08 18.27 -3.52
CA ILE A 9 8.11 19.18 -2.91
C ILE A 9 6.71 18.61 -3.15
N VAL A 10 5.85 18.66 -2.13
CA VAL A 10 4.41 18.37 -2.23
C VAL A 10 3.66 19.50 -1.55
N SER A 11 2.82 20.19 -2.30
CA SER A 11 1.98 21.29 -1.80
C SER A 11 2.77 22.35 -1.02
N GLY A 12 4.00 22.65 -1.46
CA GLY A 12 4.90 23.64 -0.84
C GLY A 12 5.80 23.10 0.28
N HIS A 13 5.69 21.82 0.64
CA HIS A 13 6.47 21.20 1.72
C HIS A 13 7.54 20.25 1.17
N ASN A 14 8.73 20.24 1.77
CA ASN A 14 9.73 19.21 1.50
C ASN A 14 9.16 17.84 1.86
N ALA A 15 9.22 16.90 0.93
CA ALA A 15 8.48 15.66 0.99
C ALA A 15 9.33 14.43 0.65
N GLN A 16 8.86 13.28 1.10
CA GLN A 16 9.36 11.97 0.73
C GLN A 16 8.19 11.00 0.57
N TRP A 17 8.06 10.41 -0.62
CA TRP A 17 7.10 9.33 -0.85
C TRP A 17 7.73 7.98 -0.54
N GLU A 18 6.97 7.14 0.15
CA GLU A 18 7.40 5.81 0.57
C GLU A 18 6.35 4.75 0.26
N TRP A 19 6.81 3.51 0.11
CA TRP A 19 5.97 2.35 -0.04
C TRP A 19 6.36 1.24 0.93
N GLU A 20 5.38 0.44 1.35
CA GLU A 20 5.60 -0.65 2.29
C GLU A 20 6.13 -1.89 1.56
N GLY A 21 7.42 -2.15 1.73
CA GLY A 21 8.11 -3.35 1.27
C GLY A 21 7.80 -4.60 2.08
N ASP A 22 8.63 -5.62 1.89
CA ASP A 22 8.49 -6.86 2.64
C ASP A 22 8.76 -6.66 4.12
N LYS A 23 8.13 -7.50 4.96
CA LYS A 23 8.25 -7.45 6.43
C LYS A 23 7.85 -6.08 7.01
N SER A 24 6.93 -5.37 6.35
CA SER A 24 6.48 -4.02 6.74
C SER A 24 7.60 -2.98 6.82
N ILE A 25 8.64 -3.14 6.00
CA ILE A 25 9.73 -2.18 5.91
C ILE A 25 9.37 -1.12 4.88
N TRP A 26 9.30 0.13 5.31
CA TRP A 26 9.09 1.27 4.42
C TRP A 26 10.34 1.58 3.60
N GLN A 27 10.14 1.78 2.29
CA GLN A 27 11.18 2.09 1.33
C GLN A 27 10.85 3.38 0.59
N GLN A 28 11.88 4.18 0.33
CA GLN A 28 11.75 5.41 -0.43
C GLN A 28 11.59 5.10 -1.92
N TYR A 29 10.70 5.82 -2.61
CA TYR A 29 10.67 5.75 -4.07
C TYR A 29 11.93 6.40 -4.69
N PRO A 30 12.39 5.94 -5.87
CA PRO A 30 13.41 6.67 -6.64
C PRO A 30 12.99 8.13 -6.92
N THR A 31 13.96 9.05 -6.98
CA THR A 31 13.70 10.50 -7.10
C THR A 31 12.79 10.86 -8.28
N ASN A 32 13.00 10.27 -9.46
CA ASN A 32 12.15 10.52 -10.64
C ASN A 32 10.69 10.11 -10.39
N ILE A 33 10.49 8.95 -9.76
CA ILE A 33 9.16 8.44 -9.42
C ILE A 33 8.50 9.35 -8.38
N GLN A 34 9.25 9.82 -7.37
CA GLN A 34 8.72 10.78 -6.40
C GLN A 34 8.26 12.08 -7.08
N GLN A 35 8.99 12.57 -8.08
CA GLN A 35 8.58 13.76 -8.83
C GLN A 35 7.28 13.54 -9.60
N GLU A 36 7.13 12.42 -10.30
CA GLU A 36 5.90 12.07 -11.03
C GLU A 36 4.70 11.96 -10.08
N ILE A 37 4.90 11.30 -8.93
CA ILE A 37 3.87 11.16 -7.90
C ILE A 37 3.46 12.52 -7.34
N SER A 38 4.44 13.35 -6.96
CA SER A 38 4.18 14.69 -6.42
C SER A 38 3.47 15.60 -7.41
N GLN A 39 3.89 15.62 -8.67
CA GLN A 39 3.26 16.43 -9.72
C GLN A 39 1.80 16.03 -9.93
N ALA A 40 1.51 14.73 -9.99
CA ALA A 40 0.14 14.26 -10.15
C ALA A 40 -0.72 14.58 -8.92
N PHE A 41 -0.17 14.41 -7.72
CA PHE A 41 -0.87 14.74 -6.48
C PHE A 41 -1.20 16.24 -6.40
N ASP A 42 -0.22 17.12 -6.65
CA ASP A 42 -0.42 18.57 -6.61
C ASP A 42 -1.32 19.07 -7.75
N ALA A 43 -1.42 18.33 -8.86
CA ALA A 43 -2.40 18.58 -9.92
C ALA A 43 -3.84 18.16 -9.53
N GLY A 44 -4.04 17.52 -8.38
CA GLY A 44 -5.34 17.04 -7.92
C GLY A 44 -5.80 15.75 -8.61
N ASN A 45 -4.88 15.00 -9.22
CA ASN A 45 -5.23 13.71 -9.81
C ASN A 45 -5.58 12.71 -8.69
N LYS A 46 -6.44 11.73 -9.01
CA LYS A 46 -6.81 10.65 -8.08
C LYS A 46 -5.80 9.50 -8.07
N ASP A 47 -5.12 9.34 -9.20
CA ASP A 47 -4.08 8.34 -9.41
C ASP A 47 -3.02 8.83 -10.40
N VAL A 48 -1.93 8.07 -10.49
CA VAL A 48 -0.89 8.22 -11.50
C VAL A 48 -0.25 6.88 -11.81
N ASP A 49 -0.05 6.59 -13.09
CA ASP A 49 0.73 5.44 -13.53
C ASP A 49 2.22 5.80 -13.58
N VAL A 50 3.05 5.01 -12.91
CA VAL A 50 4.51 5.18 -12.87
C VAL A 50 5.21 3.91 -13.34
N ASN A 51 6.31 4.08 -14.06
CA ASN A 51 7.16 2.98 -14.50
C ASN A 51 8.37 2.86 -13.58
N ILE A 52 8.37 1.85 -12.70
CA ILE A 52 9.49 1.60 -11.78
C ILE A 52 10.70 1.04 -12.54
N THR A 53 10.43 0.15 -13.49
CA THR A 53 11.39 -0.39 -14.47
C THR A 53 10.64 -0.64 -15.78
N ASP A 54 11.36 -0.98 -16.86
CA ASP A 54 10.75 -1.31 -18.16
C ASP A 54 9.69 -2.43 -18.07
N GLU A 55 9.86 -3.37 -17.14
CA GLU A 55 8.94 -4.50 -16.92
C GLU A 55 7.91 -4.28 -15.80
N ILE A 56 8.09 -3.26 -14.96
CA ILE A 56 7.31 -3.07 -13.73
C ILE A 56 6.70 -1.67 -13.76
N SER A 57 5.39 -1.64 -14.03
CA SER A 57 4.56 -0.46 -13.89
C SER A 57 3.57 -0.61 -12.74
N MET A 58 3.30 0.51 -12.07
CA MET A 58 2.40 0.59 -10.93
C MET A 58 1.44 1.76 -11.10
N THR A 59 0.21 1.58 -10.64
CA THR A 59 -0.74 2.68 -10.47
C THR A 59 -0.71 3.11 -9.01
N ILE A 60 -0.35 4.35 -8.76
CA ILE A 60 -0.37 4.99 -7.45
C ILE A 60 -1.76 5.60 -7.26
N LYS A 61 -2.49 5.18 -6.23
CA LYS A 61 -3.84 5.64 -5.91
C LYS A 61 -3.82 6.49 -4.65
N PHE A 62 -4.12 7.78 -4.77
CA PHE A 62 -4.01 8.72 -3.67
C PHE A 62 -5.13 8.60 -2.64
N SER A 63 -6.36 8.32 -3.08
CA SER A 63 -7.50 8.17 -2.17
C SER A 63 -7.35 6.98 -1.22
N ASP A 64 -6.79 5.88 -1.74
CA ASP A 64 -6.59 4.65 -0.97
C ASP A 64 -5.21 4.62 -0.28
N MET A 65 -4.32 5.54 -0.65
CA MET A 65 -2.90 5.51 -0.28
C MET A 65 -2.29 4.13 -0.55
N THR A 66 -2.45 3.64 -1.78
CA THR A 66 -1.87 2.38 -2.23
C THR A 66 -1.14 2.50 -3.57
N GLN A 67 -0.18 1.61 -3.79
CA GLN A 67 0.34 1.29 -5.12
C GLN A 67 -0.22 -0.05 -5.58
N VAL A 68 -0.54 -0.16 -6.86
CA VAL A 68 -1.08 -1.39 -7.48
C VAL A 68 -0.18 -1.78 -8.65
N ASN A 69 0.43 -2.96 -8.60
CA ASN A 69 1.18 -3.47 -9.75
C ASN A 69 0.22 -3.74 -10.92
N LYS A 70 0.49 -3.16 -12.10
CA LYS A 70 -0.46 -3.24 -13.23
C LYS A 70 -0.60 -4.65 -13.80
N LYS A 71 0.45 -5.49 -13.69
CA LYS A 71 0.49 -6.86 -14.18
C LYS A 71 -0.08 -7.86 -13.17
N THR A 72 0.44 -7.87 -11.95
CA THR A 72 0.08 -8.86 -10.93
C THR A 72 -1.15 -8.46 -10.10
N LYS A 73 -1.58 -7.19 -10.20
CA LYS A 73 -2.60 -6.56 -9.35
C LYS A 73 -2.26 -6.56 -7.86
N PHE A 74 -1.02 -6.93 -7.50
CA PHE A 74 -0.56 -6.91 -6.12
C PHE A 74 -0.50 -5.47 -5.60
N MET A 75 -1.00 -5.27 -4.38
CA MET A 75 -1.13 -3.95 -3.78
C MET A 75 -0.22 -3.79 -2.57
N ARG A 76 0.37 -2.61 -2.41
CA ARG A 76 1.13 -2.23 -1.22
C ARG A 76 0.71 -0.84 -0.76
N ARG A 77 0.84 -0.56 0.53
CA ARG A 77 0.57 0.76 1.08
C ARG A 77 1.64 1.76 0.65
N ILE A 78 1.24 3.01 0.50
CA ILE A 78 2.15 4.15 0.35
C ILE A 78 1.90 5.15 1.48
N ARG A 79 2.86 6.04 1.70
CA ARG A 79 2.68 7.18 2.61
C ARG A 79 3.49 8.38 2.15
N LEU A 80 3.03 9.56 2.57
CA LEU A 80 3.74 10.81 2.43
C LEU A 80 4.39 11.16 3.77
N CYS A 81 5.69 11.40 3.75
CA CYS A 81 6.43 11.95 4.88
C CYS A 81 6.89 13.37 4.54
N LEU A 82 6.79 14.29 5.48
CA LEU A 82 7.11 15.71 5.29
C LEU A 82 8.21 16.15 6.25
N GLU A 83 9.07 17.07 5.82
CA GLU A 83 9.93 17.81 6.74
C GLU A 83 9.05 18.83 7.49
N LEU A 84 9.09 18.77 8.81
CA LEU A 84 8.25 19.60 9.67
C LEU A 84 9.10 20.72 10.28
N LYS A 85 8.45 21.86 10.57
CA LYS A 85 9.10 23.02 11.21
C LYS A 85 9.91 22.60 12.43
N ASP A 86 11.14 23.11 12.51
CA ASP A 86 12.11 22.86 13.59
C ASP A 86 12.53 21.39 13.77
N GLU A 87 12.25 20.53 12.79
CA GLU A 87 12.62 19.11 12.83
C GLU A 87 13.57 18.72 11.71
N ASN A 88 14.60 17.92 12.05
CA ASN A 88 15.50 17.38 11.05
C ASN A 88 15.00 16.02 10.53
N GLY A 89 14.72 15.96 9.22
CA GLY A 89 14.31 14.77 8.49
C GLY A 89 12.82 14.71 8.20
N PHE A 90 12.36 13.61 7.59
CA PHE A 90 10.98 13.43 7.20
C PHE A 90 10.17 12.72 8.29
N PHE A 91 8.94 13.17 8.52
CA PHE A 91 8.03 12.64 9.52
C PHE A 91 6.67 12.34 8.92
N VAL A 92 5.98 11.37 9.52
CA VAL A 92 4.59 11.04 9.22
C VAL A 92 3.78 11.03 10.51
N TYR A 93 2.57 11.56 10.44
CA TYR A 93 1.59 11.39 11.51
C TYR A 93 0.76 10.15 11.21
N GLU A 94 0.56 9.33 12.24
CA GLU A 94 -0.27 8.13 12.17
C GLU A 94 -1.33 8.17 13.27
N TRP A 95 -2.45 7.54 13.02
CA TRP A 95 -3.54 7.41 13.98
C TRP A 95 -3.81 5.95 14.31
N GLN A 96 -4.22 5.70 15.54
CA GLN A 96 -4.51 4.35 16.00
C GLN A 96 -5.93 3.95 15.62
N ASN A 97 -6.07 2.90 14.82
CA ASN A 97 -7.34 2.33 14.43
C ASN A 97 -7.98 1.48 15.54
N GLU A 98 -9.19 0.98 15.28
CA GLU A 98 -9.99 0.19 16.23
C GLU A 98 -9.28 -1.09 16.67
N ASN A 99 -8.41 -1.63 15.82
CA ASN A 99 -7.60 -2.81 16.09
C ASN A 99 -6.27 -2.48 16.79
N LYS A 100 -6.11 -1.26 17.32
CA LYS A 100 -4.89 -0.74 17.93
C LYS A 100 -3.68 -0.70 16.99
N LYS A 101 -3.88 -0.82 15.68
CA LYS A 101 -2.83 -0.67 14.67
C LYS A 101 -2.71 0.79 14.27
N TRP A 102 -1.50 1.20 13.91
CA TRP A 102 -1.22 2.54 13.44
C TRP A 102 -1.36 2.61 11.91
N GLU A 103 -2.08 3.64 11.46
CA GLU A 103 -2.28 3.94 10.05
C GLU A 103 -1.82 5.37 9.78
N SER A 104 -0.98 5.53 8.78
CA SER A 104 -0.53 6.86 8.36
C SER A 104 -1.71 7.70 7.86
N TYR A 105 -1.71 9.00 8.14
CA TYR A 105 -2.65 9.91 7.51
C TYR A 105 -2.45 9.95 6.00
N ALA A 106 -3.55 10.16 5.27
CA ALA A 106 -3.50 10.39 3.83
C ALA A 106 -2.69 11.64 3.49
N ALA A 107 -2.14 11.70 2.29
CA ALA A 107 -1.27 12.79 1.83
C ALA A 107 -1.92 14.18 2.00
N GLU A 108 -3.21 14.31 1.65
CA GLU A 108 -3.97 15.56 1.82
C GLU A 108 -4.10 16.03 3.28
N ILE A 109 -4.13 15.09 4.23
CA ILE A 109 -4.20 15.42 5.65
C ILE A 109 -2.80 15.75 6.17
N MET A 110 -1.77 15.05 5.68
CA MET A 110 -0.38 15.35 6.02
C MET A 110 0.02 16.77 5.64
N THR A 111 -0.36 17.26 4.45
CA THR A 111 -0.07 18.64 4.04
C THR A 111 -0.77 19.67 4.93
N LYS A 112 -2.03 19.43 5.31
CA LYS A 112 -2.76 20.28 6.26
C LYS A 112 -2.15 20.28 7.66
N ILE A 113 -1.65 19.13 8.12
CA ILE A 113 -0.91 19.04 9.40
C ILE A 113 0.36 19.88 9.32
N ALA A 114 1.11 19.80 8.22
CA ALA A 114 2.32 20.60 8.04
C ALA A 114 2.01 22.10 7.98
N ASP A 115 0.96 22.52 7.27
CA ASP A 115 0.48 23.90 7.26
C ASP A 115 0.12 24.39 8.68
N ALA A 116 -0.63 23.58 9.44
CA ALA A 116 -1.00 23.92 10.81
C ALA A 116 0.24 24.10 11.70
N ILE A 117 1.22 23.20 11.61
CA ILE A 117 2.49 23.29 12.35
C ILE A 117 3.27 24.55 11.95
N ASN A 118 3.38 24.83 10.65
CA ASN A 118 4.12 26.00 10.15
C ASN A 118 3.51 27.33 10.65
N ASN A 119 2.18 27.36 10.80
CA ASN A 119 1.42 28.48 11.30
C ASN A 119 1.22 28.47 12.84
N ASP A 120 1.97 27.64 13.57
CA ASP A 120 1.91 27.50 15.03
C ASP A 120 0.51 27.16 15.57
N GLN A 121 -0.33 26.53 14.74
CA GLN A 121 -1.64 26.03 15.13
C GLN A 121 -1.50 24.69 15.86
N THR A 122 -2.31 24.52 16.91
CA THR A 122 -2.31 23.28 17.71
C THR A 122 -3.50 22.38 17.41
N THR A 123 -4.45 22.84 16.59
CA THR A 123 -5.64 22.11 16.22
C THR A 123 -6.01 22.37 14.76
N LEU A 124 -6.54 21.36 14.08
CA LEU A 124 -7.12 21.50 12.73
C LEU A 124 -8.32 20.56 12.55
N SER A 125 -9.27 20.98 11.71
CA SER A 125 -10.40 20.14 11.31
C SER A 125 -10.17 19.57 9.92
N VAL A 126 -10.37 18.26 9.76
CA VAL A 126 -10.17 17.55 8.50
C VAL A 126 -11.38 16.68 8.16
N THR A 127 -11.58 16.42 6.87
CA THR A 127 -12.61 15.52 6.38
C THR A 127 -11.97 14.41 5.56
N CYS A 128 -12.38 13.17 5.82
CA CYS A 128 -11.93 11.98 5.10
C CYS A 128 -13.12 11.05 4.89
N GLN A 129 -13.39 10.64 3.64
CA GLN A 129 -14.47 9.72 3.27
C GLN A 129 -15.82 10.07 3.94
N SER A 130 -16.22 11.35 3.84
CA SER A 130 -17.46 11.90 4.42
C SER A 130 -17.55 11.93 5.96
N ARG A 131 -16.44 11.67 6.67
CA ARG A 131 -16.34 11.83 8.12
C ARG A 131 -15.45 13.02 8.44
N SER A 132 -15.86 13.82 9.41
CA SER A 132 -15.09 14.96 9.89
C SER A 132 -14.44 14.66 11.24
N TYR A 133 -13.22 15.18 11.41
CA TYR A 133 -12.40 14.97 12.59
C TYR A 133 -11.73 16.27 13.00
N ASP A 134 -11.67 16.50 14.30
CA ASP A 134 -10.79 17.52 14.89
C ASP A 134 -9.51 16.84 15.37
N ILE A 135 -8.38 17.30 14.87
CA ILE A 135 -7.04 16.86 15.25
C ILE A 135 -6.48 17.88 16.24
N ASP A 136 -6.09 17.41 17.43
CA ASP A 136 -5.35 18.17 18.43
C ASP A 136 -3.89 17.69 18.42
N LEU A 137 -3.01 18.49 17.82
CA LEU A 137 -1.58 18.19 17.63
C LEU A 137 -0.80 18.25 18.94
N LYS A 138 -1.31 18.98 19.95
CA LYS A 138 -0.67 19.07 21.26
C LYS A 138 -1.01 17.86 22.13
N LYS A 139 -2.27 17.43 22.12
CA LYS A 139 -2.73 16.23 22.83
C LYS A 139 -2.47 14.94 22.07
N LEU A 140 -2.11 15.05 20.79
CA LEU A 140 -1.91 13.92 19.88
C LEU A 140 -3.13 13.00 19.85
N ILE A 141 -4.29 13.59 19.54
CA ILE A 141 -5.56 12.86 19.37
C ILE A 141 -6.33 13.39 18.17
N GLN A 142 -7.12 12.52 17.54
CA GLN A 142 -8.20 12.92 16.66
C GLN A 142 -9.54 12.60 17.33
N THR A 143 -10.52 13.46 17.12
CA THR A 143 -11.90 13.28 17.61
C THR A 143 -12.84 13.31 16.43
N ASN A 144 -13.62 12.25 16.23
CA ASN A 144 -14.68 12.26 15.24
C ASN A 144 -15.79 13.23 15.69
N THR A 145 -16.13 14.20 14.86
CA THR A 145 -17.03 15.30 15.26
C THR A 145 -18.49 14.89 15.41
N SER A 146 -18.92 13.77 14.80
CA SER A 146 -20.30 13.28 14.91
C SER A 146 -20.47 12.28 16.05
N THR A 147 -19.47 11.43 16.31
CA THR A 147 -19.55 10.36 17.32
C THR A 147 -18.82 10.67 18.61
N ASN A 148 -18.00 11.72 18.65
CA ASN A 148 -17.07 12.04 19.73
C ASN A 148 -16.06 10.92 20.06
N VAL A 149 -15.90 9.94 19.17
CA VAL A 149 -14.90 8.88 19.33
C VAL A 149 -13.52 9.49 19.18
N ILE A 150 -12.67 9.29 20.20
CA ILE A 150 -11.30 9.78 20.26
C ILE A 150 -10.34 8.65 19.90
N ARG A 151 -9.38 8.94 19.02
CA ARG A 151 -8.28 8.03 18.66
C ARG A 151 -6.94 8.71 18.90
N LYS A 152 -5.96 7.91 19.33
CA LYS A 152 -4.58 8.39 19.53
C LYS A 152 -3.92 8.71 18.21
N ILE A 153 -3.07 9.71 18.24
CA ILE A 153 -2.15 10.08 17.17
C ILE A 153 -0.72 9.92 17.70
N HIS A 154 0.21 9.66 16.82
CA HIS A 154 1.63 9.86 17.09
C HIS A 154 2.34 10.31 15.82
N ARG A 155 3.54 10.82 16.01
CA ARG A 155 4.43 11.22 14.93
C ARG A 155 5.60 10.24 14.89
N VAL A 156 5.96 9.79 13.70
CA VAL A 156 7.05 8.84 13.46
C VAL A 156 8.06 9.47 12.52
N LYS A 157 9.35 9.42 12.90
CA LYS A 157 10.45 9.80 12.01
C LYS A 157 10.65 8.71 10.96
N SER A 158 10.72 9.09 9.70
CA SER A 158 11.06 8.16 8.64
C SER A 158 12.50 7.70 8.73
N MET A 159 12.68 6.39 8.53
CA MET A 159 13.97 5.73 8.38
C MET A 159 14.08 5.04 7.01
N ALA A 160 13.16 5.33 6.10
CA ALA A 160 13.10 4.69 4.79
C ALA A 160 14.34 5.07 3.96
N LYS A 161 14.82 4.10 3.20
CA LYS A 161 15.95 4.26 2.29
C LYS A 161 15.53 3.83 0.90
N LEU A 162 16.28 4.26 -0.11
CA LEU A 162 16.13 3.73 -1.47
C LEU A 162 16.28 2.20 -1.48
N PRO A 163 15.48 1.48 -2.28
CA PRO A 163 15.62 0.04 -2.44
C PRO A 163 17.02 -0.27 -2.97
N SER A 164 17.84 -0.96 -2.19
CA SER A 164 19.11 -1.49 -2.67
C SER A 164 18.84 -2.71 -3.54
N ASN A 165 19.10 -2.63 -4.85
CA ASN A 165 19.21 -3.81 -5.70
C ASN A 165 20.43 -4.63 -5.27
N THR A 166 20.31 -5.44 -4.22
CA THR A 166 21.32 -6.41 -3.82
C THR A 166 20.65 -7.72 -3.41
N SER A 167 20.38 -8.54 -4.42
CA SER A 167 20.57 -9.98 -4.30
C SER A 167 22.07 -10.27 -4.13
N THR A 168 22.62 -10.00 -2.94
CA THR A 168 23.94 -10.51 -2.55
C THR A 168 23.95 -10.77 -1.05
N THR A 169 23.85 -12.04 -0.71
CA THR A 169 24.28 -12.61 0.57
C THR A 169 25.65 -12.03 0.93
N SER A 170 25.70 -11.11 1.88
CA SER A 170 26.93 -10.71 2.54
C SER A 170 26.68 -10.78 4.04
N ASN A 171 26.85 -12.00 4.56
CA ASN A 171 27.14 -12.23 5.97
C ASN A 171 28.37 -11.39 6.33
N LYS A 172 28.16 -10.29 7.05
CA LYS A 172 29.20 -9.64 7.85
C LYS A 172 28.85 -9.91 9.31
N ARG A 173 29.08 -11.15 9.73
CA ARG A 173 29.14 -11.50 11.16
C ARG A 173 30.63 -11.54 11.53
N SER A 174 30.93 -10.78 12.58
CA SER A 174 32.22 -10.61 13.23
C SER A 174 32.91 -11.94 13.53
N LEU A 175 34.22 -11.97 13.28
CA LEU A 175 35.12 -13.02 13.75
C LEU A 175 35.24 -12.96 15.27
N GLU A 176 34.99 -14.09 15.92
CA GLU A 176 35.73 -14.47 17.13
C GLU A 176 35.92 -15.99 17.10
N SER A 177 37.18 -16.39 17.22
CA SER A 177 37.73 -17.73 17.04
C SER A 177 37.33 -18.65 18.19
N GLN A 178 37.08 -19.94 17.93
CA GLN A 178 37.58 -21.10 18.69
C GLN A 178 37.47 -22.40 17.85
N GLU A 179 38.35 -23.34 18.17
CA GLU A 179 38.93 -24.39 17.34
C GLU A 179 38.05 -25.64 17.04
N GLU A 180 38.55 -26.39 16.06
CA GLU A 180 38.06 -27.63 15.43
C GLU A 180 38.10 -28.89 16.37
N PRO A 181 37.50 -30.07 16.04
CA PRO A 181 37.96 -30.89 14.90
C PRO A 181 36.92 -31.70 14.08
N THR A 182 37.22 -31.79 12.78
CA THR A 182 37.05 -32.89 11.79
C THR A 182 35.90 -33.93 11.86
N GLN A 183 35.18 -34.11 10.72
CA GLN A 183 35.35 -35.26 9.79
C GLN A 183 34.40 -35.19 8.56
N SER A 184 35.03 -35.26 7.37
CA SER A 184 34.70 -36.04 6.14
C SER A 184 33.23 -36.40 5.82
N THR A 185 32.67 -36.32 4.60
CA THR A 185 33.19 -36.68 3.27
C THR A 185 32.32 -36.07 2.16
N THR A 186 32.99 -35.74 1.07
CA THR A 186 32.49 -35.46 -0.29
C THR A 186 31.71 -36.64 -0.90
N LYS A 187 30.66 -36.37 -1.70
CA LYS A 187 30.50 -37.01 -3.04
C LYS A 187 29.46 -36.28 -3.90
N LYS A 188 29.95 -35.74 -5.02
CA LYS A 188 29.21 -35.29 -6.20
C LYS A 188 28.60 -36.50 -6.92
N ARG A 189 27.40 -36.34 -7.48
CA ARG A 189 27.05 -36.96 -8.79
C ARG A 189 26.16 -36.01 -9.58
N ALA A 190 26.48 -35.93 -10.85
CA ALA A 190 26.02 -34.95 -11.80
C ALA A 190 24.91 -35.52 -12.70
N VAL A 191 24.08 -34.60 -13.22
CA VAL A 191 23.29 -34.58 -14.48
C VAL A 191 22.52 -35.81 -14.96
N SER A 192 21.24 -35.58 -15.30
CA SER A 192 20.79 -35.58 -16.71
C SER A 192 19.34 -35.08 -16.84
N ALA A 193 18.99 -34.66 -18.07
CA ALA A 193 17.93 -33.72 -18.44
C ALA A 193 16.61 -34.37 -18.95
N SER A 194 15.69 -33.47 -19.34
CA SER A 194 14.42 -33.64 -20.11
C SER A 194 13.17 -33.88 -19.25
N SER A 195 11.98 -33.32 -19.50
CA SER A 195 11.38 -32.72 -20.70
C SER A 195 10.09 -31.94 -20.34
N GLY A 196 9.75 -30.88 -21.11
CA GLY A 196 8.38 -30.57 -21.56
C GLY A 196 7.38 -29.87 -20.61
N PRO A 197 6.76 -28.73 -21.02
CA PRO A 197 5.79 -27.97 -20.21
C PRO A 197 4.34 -28.38 -20.52
N GLU A 198 3.54 -28.67 -19.49
CA GLU A 198 2.09 -28.82 -19.62
C GLU A 198 1.38 -27.46 -19.56
N LYS A 199 0.68 -27.14 -20.64
CA LYS A 199 -0.19 -25.97 -20.80
C LYS A 199 -1.50 -26.19 -20.04
N SER A 200 -1.72 -25.47 -18.94
CA SER A 200 -3.08 -25.30 -18.40
C SER A 200 -3.78 -24.17 -19.15
N SER A 201 -4.75 -24.53 -19.99
CA SER A 201 -5.66 -23.62 -20.68
C SER A 201 -6.48 -22.81 -19.66
N VAL A 202 -6.19 -21.52 -19.53
CA VAL A 202 -7.08 -20.58 -18.82
C VAL A 202 -8.09 -20.06 -19.85
N ARG A 203 -9.35 -20.45 -19.69
CA ARG A 203 -10.47 -19.92 -20.48
C ARG A 203 -10.70 -18.47 -20.06
N THR A 204 -10.42 -17.55 -20.98
CA THR A 204 -10.83 -16.15 -20.92
C THR A 204 -12.35 -16.08 -20.86
N VAL A 205 -12.92 -15.68 -19.72
CA VAL A 205 -14.33 -15.30 -19.64
C VAL A 205 -14.43 -13.84 -20.05
N THR A 206 -15.10 -13.63 -21.17
CA THR A 206 -15.38 -12.32 -21.77
C THR A 206 -16.23 -11.47 -20.82
N THR A 207 -15.73 -10.33 -20.38
CA THR A 207 -16.54 -9.30 -19.71
C THR A 207 -16.75 -8.10 -20.61
N ILE A 208 -17.98 -7.58 -20.56
CA ILE A 208 -18.39 -6.30 -21.13
C ILE A 208 -17.68 -5.19 -20.34
N ALA A 209 -17.19 -4.17 -21.03
CA ALA A 209 -16.36 -3.11 -20.45
C ALA A 209 -17.07 -2.41 -19.28
N GLY A 210 -16.44 -2.38 -18.10
CA GLY A 210 -16.84 -1.56 -16.95
C GLY A 210 -17.38 -2.29 -15.71
N GLN A 211 -17.53 -3.62 -15.73
CA GLN A 211 -18.01 -4.39 -14.56
C GLN A 211 -16.98 -5.39 -14.05
N ALA A 212 -16.89 -5.57 -12.72
CA ALA A 212 -16.05 -6.60 -12.12
C ALA A 212 -16.59 -8.00 -12.45
N PRO A 213 -15.72 -8.98 -12.76
CA PRO A 213 -16.15 -10.34 -13.03
C PRO A 213 -16.66 -11.01 -11.75
N VAL A 214 -17.69 -11.86 -11.90
CA VAL A 214 -18.11 -12.78 -10.82
C VAL A 214 -16.95 -13.71 -10.48
N ASP A 215 -16.70 -13.90 -9.19
CA ASP A 215 -15.62 -14.72 -8.68
C ASP A 215 -15.71 -16.17 -9.20
N VAL A 216 -14.57 -16.71 -9.65
CA VAL A 216 -14.48 -18.02 -10.32
C VAL A 216 -14.85 -19.20 -9.42
N GLU A 217 -14.80 -19.03 -8.10
CA GLU A 217 -15.21 -20.06 -7.15
C GLU A 217 -16.73 -20.09 -6.93
N CYS A 218 -17.46 -19.06 -7.36
CA CYS A 218 -18.92 -18.99 -7.34
C CYS A 218 -19.58 -19.84 -8.45
N LYS A 219 -19.23 -21.13 -8.51
CA LYS A 219 -19.60 -22.06 -9.60
C LYS A 219 -21.11 -22.17 -9.85
N THR A 220 -21.93 -21.90 -8.83
CA THR A 220 -23.39 -22.04 -8.90
C THR A 220 -24.06 -20.88 -9.64
N LEU A 221 -23.48 -19.67 -9.55
CA LEU A 221 -24.02 -18.43 -10.10
C LEU A 221 -23.20 -17.88 -11.28
N LEU A 222 -22.02 -18.45 -11.53
CA LEU A 222 -21.16 -18.10 -12.66
C LEU A 222 -21.92 -18.17 -14.00
N GLY A 223 -21.94 -17.06 -14.73
CA GLY A 223 -22.64 -16.93 -16.02
C GLY A 223 -24.16 -16.71 -15.93
N LYS A 224 -24.75 -16.82 -14.73
CA LYS A 224 -26.17 -16.50 -14.48
C LYS A 224 -26.36 -15.12 -13.86
N THR A 225 -25.36 -14.65 -13.12
CA THR A 225 -25.36 -13.35 -12.45
C THR A 225 -24.21 -12.47 -12.94
N HIS A 226 -24.27 -11.18 -12.62
CA HIS A 226 -23.16 -10.22 -12.74
C HIS A 226 -22.94 -9.50 -11.41
N VAL A 227 -21.76 -8.90 -11.22
CA VAL A 227 -21.51 -8.07 -10.03
C VAL A 227 -22.37 -6.81 -10.12
N TYR A 228 -23.13 -6.55 -9.07
CA TYR A 228 -24.01 -5.41 -8.97
C TYR A 228 -23.22 -4.11 -9.04
N SER A 229 -23.73 -3.18 -9.84
CA SER A 229 -23.17 -1.83 -9.98
C SER A 229 -24.29 -0.81 -9.87
N GLU A 230 -24.15 0.14 -8.95
CA GLU A 230 -25.06 1.29 -8.84
C GLU A 230 -24.29 2.55 -9.23
N ASN A 231 -24.78 3.27 -10.25
CA ASN A 231 -24.10 4.43 -10.83
C ASN A 231 -22.68 4.10 -11.36
N LYS A 232 -21.65 4.41 -10.58
CA LYS A 232 -20.23 4.17 -10.87
C LYS A 232 -19.57 3.27 -9.82
N ASP A 233 -20.31 2.85 -8.81
CA ASP A 233 -19.81 2.05 -7.70
C ASP A 233 -20.05 0.57 -8.03
N ILE A 234 -18.96 -0.20 -8.03
CA ILE A 234 -18.97 -1.65 -8.25
C ILE A 234 -18.94 -2.30 -6.87
N PHE A 235 -19.93 -3.14 -6.58
CA PHE A 235 -20.06 -3.77 -5.26
C PHE A 235 -19.24 -5.08 -5.19
N ASP A 236 -17.92 -4.91 -5.28
CA ASP A 236 -16.88 -5.93 -5.16
C ASP A 236 -15.81 -5.44 -4.19
N CYS A 237 -15.51 -6.22 -3.14
CA CYS A 237 -14.44 -5.87 -2.20
C CYS A 237 -13.65 -7.08 -1.75
N MET A 238 -12.37 -6.85 -1.46
CA MET A 238 -11.46 -7.85 -0.94
C MET A 238 -11.00 -7.43 0.46
N LEU A 239 -11.22 -8.30 1.45
CA LEU A 239 -10.78 -8.10 2.83
C LEU A 239 -9.60 -9.00 3.15
N ASN A 240 -8.78 -8.60 4.12
CA ASN A 240 -7.64 -9.38 4.58
C ASN A 240 -7.66 -9.49 6.11
N GLN A 241 -7.59 -10.71 6.62
CA GLN A 241 -7.48 -11.02 8.04
C GLN A 241 -6.15 -11.73 8.30
N THR A 242 -5.24 -11.02 8.96
CA THR A 242 -3.92 -11.55 9.34
C THR A 242 -3.93 -12.06 10.77
N ASN A 243 -3.73 -13.37 10.95
CA ASN A 243 -3.40 -13.98 12.24
C ASN A 243 -1.88 -14.08 12.36
N ILE A 244 -1.30 -13.13 13.10
CA ILE A 244 0.15 -13.01 13.29
C ILE A 244 0.72 -14.18 14.12
N GLY A 245 -0.04 -14.67 15.10
CA GLY A 245 0.42 -15.74 16.01
C GLY A 245 0.66 -17.08 15.30
N ASN A 246 -0.13 -17.37 14.27
CA ASN A 246 -0.05 -18.62 13.51
C ASN A 246 0.51 -18.44 12.09
N ASN A 247 1.05 -17.26 11.77
CA ASN A 247 1.48 -16.87 10.42
C ASN A 247 0.46 -17.28 9.33
N ASN A 248 -0.82 -17.06 9.62
CA ASN A 248 -1.92 -17.44 8.74
C ASN A 248 -2.61 -16.19 8.25
N ASN A 249 -2.66 -16.02 6.94
CA ASN A 249 -3.33 -14.91 6.31
C ASN A 249 -4.54 -15.43 5.54
N LYS A 250 -5.72 -14.91 5.87
CA LYS A 250 -6.97 -15.24 5.19
C LYS A 250 -7.45 -14.03 4.40
N PHE A 251 -7.66 -14.23 3.11
CA PHE A 251 -8.28 -13.23 2.25
C PHE A 251 -9.74 -13.59 2.07
N TYR A 252 -10.60 -12.59 2.12
CA TYR A 252 -12.00 -12.74 1.82
C TYR A 252 -12.35 -11.95 0.56
N VAL A 253 -13.20 -12.51 -0.29
CA VAL A 253 -13.81 -11.80 -1.42
C VAL A 253 -15.28 -11.68 -1.13
N ILE A 254 -15.83 -10.46 -1.22
CA ILE A 254 -17.26 -10.19 -1.05
C ILE A 254 -17.79 -9.54 -2.31
N GLN A 255 -18.82 -10.14 -2.90
CA GLN A 255 -19.50 -9.60 -4.09
C GLN A 255 -21.00 -9.54 -3.85
N LEU A 256 -21.61 -8.41 -4.21
CA LEU A 256 -23.04 -8.35 -4.42
C LEU A 256 -23.32 -8.71 -5.87
N LEU A 257 -24.12 -9.74 -6.09
CA LEU A 257 -24.44 -10.27 -7.42
C LEU A 257 -25.92 -10.03 -7.73
N GLU A 258 -26.21 -9.62 -8.96
CA GLU A 258 -27.58 -9.50 -9.49
C GLU A 258 -27.79 -10.54 -10.61
N ASP A 259 -28.96 -11.18 -10.60
CA ASP A 259 -29.37 -12.14 -11.63
C ASP A 259 -29.55 -11.45 -12.99
N ASN A 260 -29.05 -12.05 -14.07
CA ASN A 260 -29.14 -11.46 -15.40
C ASN A 260 -30.58 -11.35 -15.90
N ASN A 261 -31.47 -12.20 -15.37
CA ASN A 261 -32.86 -12.33 -15.83
C ASN A 261 -33.88 -11.70 -14.86
N GLY A 262 -33.46 -10.98 -13.81
CA GLY A 262 -34.40 -10.31 -12.90
C GLY A 262 -33.74 -9.63 -11.70
N LYS A 263 -34.53 -8.85 -10.93
CA LYS A 263 -34.08 -8.14 -9.72
C LYS A 263 -33.94 -9.06 -8.51
N LYS A 264 -33.11 -10.08 -8.63
CA LYS A 264 -32.77 -11.01 -7.55
C LYS A 264 -31.31 -10.84 -7.20
N TYR A 265 -31.03 -10.62 -5.92
CA TYR A 265 -29.70 -10.33 -5.43
C TYR A 265 -29.15 -11.51 -4.61
N HIS A 266 -27.86 -11.73 -4.74
CA HIS A 266 -27.10 -12.74 -4.01
C HIS A 266 -25.84 -12.11 -3.43
N VAL A 267 -25.42 -12.54 -2.24
CA VAL A 267 -24.11 -12.17 -1.69
C VAL A 267 -23.20 -13.38 -1.82
N TRP A 268 -22.07 -13.19 -2.48
CA TRP A 268 -20.98 -14.16 -2.53
C TRP A 268 -19.91 -13.77 -1.53
N LEU A 269 -19.46 -14.74 -0.74
CA LEU A 269 -18.38 -14.61 0.24
C LEU A 269 -17.55 -15.89 0.20
N ARG A 270 -16.23 -15.75 0.12
CA ARG A 270 -15.26 -16.83 0.36
C ARG A 270 -14.08 -16.33 1.15
#